data_AF-A0A9R0RGL6-F1
#
_entry.id   AF-A0A9R0RGL6-F1
#
_cell.length_a   1.000
_cell.length_b   1.000
_cell.length_c   1.000
_cell.angle_alpha   90.00
_cell.angle_beta   90.00
_cell.angle_gamma   90.00
#
_symmetry.space_group_name_H-M   'P 1'
#
loop_
_entity.id
_entity.type
_entity.pdbx_description
1 polymer ?
#
loop_
_entity_poly.entity_id
_entity_poly.type
_entity_poly.pdbx_seq_one_letter_code
_entity_poly.pdbx_strand_id
1 'polypeptide(L)'
;MDNTGGPAVVDLAAIRDVIAELDSDPKKINPLVPVDLVIDHSVRVDVAKCADALKQNMDLEFSRNKERFSFFKWASSAFNNMLVLPPGSGILHQVNLEYLSRVVFKADGVLYPDSVVGTDSHTTMINSLGVAGWGVGGIEAMAAMLGQPMSMVLPGVVGFKLTGKLQDGVTTTDLALTLTQMLRKHGVVGKFIEFFYGEGVGSIPLPARATIANMTPEYGATMGFFPVDQVALDYLRLIGRSDETVSMIEAYLRANKMFVDCNELQTGPVYSSDLELDLTTVEPSVAGPKRPHDRVPLKEMKSDWHTCLGNEVGFKGYAVPKEEHNKIVKFDFHGQPAEITHGSVVLAAVCSSTNSSNPSVMIGAGLVAKKACELGLEACSFIMGEAMG
;
A
#
# COMPACT_ATOMS: atom_id res chain seq x y z
N MET A 1 -6.92 7.10 -8.03
CA MET A 1 -7.12 5.78 -8.66
C MET A 1 -8.29 5.87 -9.63
N ASP A 2 -8.29 5.09 -10.72
CA ASP A 2 -9.34 5.09 -11.74
C ASP A 2 -10.71 4.55 -11.28
N ASN A 3 -10.78 3.54 -10.42
CA ASN A 3 -12.05 2.97 -9.97
C ASN A 3 -12.85 3.91 -9.06
N THR A 4 -12.18 4.64 -8.16
CA THR A 4 -12.82 5.55 -7.20
C THR A 4 -12.73 7.01 -7.61
N GLY A 5 -11.65 7.40 -8.29
CA GLY A 5 -11.48 8.74 -8.85
C GLY A 5 -12.28 8.95 -10.13
N GLY A 6 -12.60 7.90 -10.88
CA GLY A 6 -13.52 7.96 -12.03
C GLY A 6 -14.86 8.61 -11.70
N PRO A 7 -15.62 8.06 -10.74
CA PRO A 7 -16.84 8.67 -10.26
C PRO A 7 -16.65 10.13 -9.79
N ALA A 8 -15.57 10.46 -9.08
CA ALA A 8 -15.33 11.84 -8.65
C ALA A 8 -15.11 12.83 -9.82
N VAL A 9 -14.47 12.38 -10.91
CA VAL A 9 -14.34 13.18 -12.14
C VAL A 9 -15.67 13.33 -12.86
N VAL A 10 -16.53 12.29 -12.83
CA VAL A 10 -17.91 12.37 -13.33
C VAL A 10 -18.70 13.39 -12.51
N ASP A 11 -18.56 13.39 -11.18
CA ASP A 11 -19.24 14.35 -10.31
C ASP A 11 -18.80 15.80 -10.62
N LEU A 12 -17.49 16.04 -10.82
CA LEU A 12 -17.00 17.35 -11.27
C LEU A 12 -17.61 17.79 -12.60
N ALA A 13 -17.77 16.86 -13.55
CA ALA A 13 -18.42 17.15 -14.83
C ALA A 13 -19.91 17.46 -14.65
N ALA A 14 -20.62 16.68 -13.83
CA ALA A 14 -22.04 16.91 -13.53
C ALA A 14 -22.28 18.25 -12.83
N ILE A 15 -21.39 18.65 -11.89
CA ILE A 15 -21.49 19.96 -11.23
C ILE A 15 -21.27 21.09 -12.26
N ARG A 16 -20.38 20.92 -13.26
CA ARG A 16 -20.24 21.90 -14.34
C ARG A 16 -21.54 22.09 -15.11
N ASP A 17 -22.25 21.02 -15.43
CA ASP A 17 -23.53 21.08 -16.13
C ASP A 17 -24.58 21.83 -15.30
N VAL A 18 -24.69 21.51 -14.00
CA VAL A 18 -25.61 22.21 -13.08
C VAL A 18 -25.26 23.70 -12.96
N ILE A 19 -23.98 24.06 -12.87
CA ILE A 19 -23.56 25.46 -12.79
C ILE A 19 -23.88 26.22 -14.10
N ALA A 20 -23.80 25.54 -15.25
CA ALA A 20 -24.21 26.09 -16.53
C ALA A 20 -25.73 26.33 -16.58
N GLU A 21 -26.54 25.39 -16.09
CA GLU A 21 -28.00 25.54 -16.00
C GLU A 21 -28.42 26.69 -15.07
N LEU A 22 -27.60 27.02 -14.08
CA LEU A 22 -27.78 28.15 -13.17
C LEU A 22 -27.23 29.49 -13.72
N ASP A 23 -26.94 29.58 -15.02
CA ASP A 23 -26.38 30.77 -15.70
C ASP A 23 -25.07 31.29 -15.07
N SER A 24 -24.27 30.41 -14.47
CA SER A 24 -22.95 30.73 -13.90
C SER A 24 -21.84 30.06 -14.70
N ASP A 25 -20.60 30.58 -14.58
CA ASP A 25 -19.43 30.06 -15.30
C ASP A 25 -19.04 28.65 -14.79
N PRO A 26 -19.17 27.59 -15.62
CA PRO A 26 -18.80 26.23 -15.24
C PRO A 26 -17.31 26.06 -14.97
N LYS A 27 -16.46 26.93 -15.54
CA LYS A 27 -15.01 26.85 -15.34
C LYS A 27 -14.58 27.14 -13.91
N LYS A 28 -15.47 27.72 -13.09
CA LYS A 28 -15.26 27.84 -11.62
C LYS A 28 -15.16 26.49 -10.94
N ILE A 29 -15.76 25.44 -11.51
CA ILE A 29 -15.63 24.07 -11.04
C ILE A 29 -14.34 23.51 -11.62
N ASN A 30 -13.25 23.67 -10.87
CA ASN A 30 -11.94 23.17 -11.22
C ASN A 30 -11.14 22.85 -9.95
N PRO A 31 -10.29 21.81 -9.95
CA PRO A 31 -9.36 21.58 -8.86
C PRO A 31 -8.47 22.81 -8.57
N LEU A 32 -8.47 23.24 -7.31
CA LEU A 32 -7.63 24.33 -6.77
C LEU A 32 -6.28 23.83 -6.27
N VAL A 33 -6.15 22.52 -6.08
CA VAL A 33 -4.93 21.81 -5.68
C VAL A 33 -4.49 20.83 -6.77
N PRO A 34 -3.22 20.40 -6.80
CA PRO A 34 -2.77 19.32 -7.68
C PRO A 34 -3.58 18.04 -7.47
N VAL A 35 -4.01 17.42 -8.57
CA VAL A 35 -4.73 16.14 -8.59
C VAL A 35 -4.00 15.19 -9.52
N ASP A 36 -3.46 14.12 -8.96
CA ASP A 36 -2.75 13.08 -9.70
C ASP A 36 -3.63 11.80 -9.76
N LEU A 37 -4.13 11.45 -10.94
CA LEU A 37 -4.94 10.26 -11.18
C LEU A 37 -4.09 9.18 -11.86
N VAL A 38 -3.91 8.06 -11.18
CA VAL A 38 -3.23 6.87 -11.72
C VAL A 38 -4.27 5.81 -12.10
N ILE A 39 -4.12 5.25 -13.30
CA ILE A 39 -4.93 4.15 -13.81
C ILE A 39 -4.18 2.84 -13.56
N ASP A 40 -4.61 2.10 -12.54
CA ASP A 40 -3.92 0.89 -12.07
C ASP A 40 -4.88 -0.27 -11.70
N HIS A 41 -6.21 -0.04 -11.65
CA HIS A 41 -7.19 -1.06 -11.26
C HIS A 41 -7.95 -1.70 -12.43
N SER A 42 -7.53 -1.42 -13.66
CA SER A 42 -8.16 -1.94 -14.87
C SER A 42 -7.50 -3.18 -15.45
N VAL A 43 -6.21 -3.44 -15.14
CA VAL A 43 -5.50 -4.65 -15.56
C VAL A 43 -6.06 -5.86 -14.82
N ARG A 44 -6.28 -6.95 -15.54
CA ARG A 44 -6.64 -8.25 -14.97
C ARG A 44 -5.70 -9.32 -15.49
N VAL A 45 -5.62 -10.41 -14.73
CA VAL A 45 -4.80 -11.57 -15.05
C VAL A 45 -5.63 -12.52 -15.91
N ASP A 46 -5.71 -12.23 -17.21
CA ASP A 46 -6.39 -13.11 -18.17
C ASP A 46 -5.46 -14.23 -18.64
N VAL A 47 -4.18 -13.89 -18.82
CA VAL A 47 -3.12 -14.80 -19.27
C VAL A 47 -1.95 -14.71 -18.29
N ALA A 48 -1.37 -15.85 -17.93
CA ALA A 48 -0.23 -15.96 -17.01
C ALA A 48 0.74 -17.06 -17.49
N LYS A 49 1.96 -17.09 -16.91
CA LYS A 49 3.00 -18.10 -17.20
C LYS A 49 3.48 -18.17 -18.66
N CYS A 50 3.42 -17.09 -19.41
CA CYS A 50 4.06 -16.99 -20.73
C CYS A 50 4.77 -15.64 -20.90
N ALA A 51 5.75 -15.59 -21.81
CA ALA A 51 6.62 -14.42 -21.97
C ALA A 51 5.86 -13.16 -22.44
N ASP A 52 4.75 -13.33 -23.14
CA ASP A 52 3.91 -12.26 -23.67
C ASP A 52 2.63 -12.00 -22.85
N ALA A 53 2.49 -12.63 -21.68
CA ALA A 53 1.34 -12.48 -20.79
C ALA A 53 1.01 -11.01 -20.48
N LEU A 54 2.03 -10.22 -20.12
CA LEU A 54 1.87 -8.79 -19.82
C LEU A 54 1.26 -8.04 -21.01
N LYS A 55 1.80 -8.26 -22.20
CA LYS A 55 1.31 -7.59 -23.41
C LYS A 55 -0.13 -7.98 -23.71
N GLN A 56 -0.46 -9.28 -23.64
CA GLN A 56 -1.81 -9.76 -23.88
C GLN A 56 -2.82 -9.19 -22.86
N ASN A 57 -2.45 -9.14 -21.58
CA ASN A 57 -3.29 -8.56 -20.54
C ASN A 57 -3.50 -7.04 -20.75
N MET A 58 -2.46 -6.30 -21.16
CA MET A 58 -2.57 -4.88 -21.51
C MET A 58 -3.44 -4.64 -22.75
N ASP A 59 -3.29 -5.45 -23.80
CA ASP A 59 -4.12 -5.34 -25.01
C ASP A 59 -5.60 -5.59 -24.68
N LEU A 60 -5.89 -6.58 -23.83
CA LEU A 60 -7.24 -6.85 -23.33
C LEU A 60 -7.77 -5.71 -22.45
N GLU A 61 -6.96 -5.16 -21.56
CA GLU A 61 -7.31 -4.02 -20.72
C GLU A 61 -7.76 -2.82 -21.57
N PHE A 62 -6.95 -2.43 -22.56
CA PHE A 62 -7.26 -1.33 -23.46
C PHE A 62 -8.55 -1.55 -24.24
N SER A 63 -8.76 -2.78 -24.73
CA SER A 63 -9.99 -3.12 -25.46
C SER A 63 -11.25 -2.98 -24.60
N ARG A 64 -11.18 -3.36 -23.32
CA ARG A 64 -12.31 -3.38 -22.39
C ARG A 64 -12.63 -2.02 -21.79
N ASN A 65 -11.62 -1.19 -21.57
CA ASN A 65 -11.75 0.07 -20.85
C ASN A 65 -11.61 1.31 -21.74
N LYS A 66 -11.70 1.16 -23.07
CA LYS A 66 -11.52 2.23 -24.05
C LYS A 66 -12.33 3.49 -23.74
N GLU A 67 -13.60 3.35 -23.33
CA GLU A 67 -14.46 4.47 -22.98
C GLU A 67 -13.96 5.20 -21.72
N ARG A 68 -13.66 4.45 -20.65
CA ARG A 68 -13.10 4.98 -19.40
C ARG A 68 -11.77 5.72 -19.65
N PHE A 69 -10.89 5.16 -20.46
CA PHE A 69 -9.60 5.79 -20.78
C PHE A 69 -9.77 7.05 -21.63
N SER A 70 -10.71 7.04 -22.57
CA SER A 70 -11.08 8.24 -23.34
C SER A 70 -11.64 9.33 -22.43
N PHE A 71 -12.46 8.97 -21.46
CA PHE A 71 -12.98 9.88 -20.44
C PHE A 71 -11.88 10.49 -19.58
N PHE A 72 -10.93 9.70 -19.07
CA PHE A 72 -9.79 10.24 -18.30
C PHE A 72 -8.88 11.13 -19.13
N LYS A 73 -8.65 10.79 -20.40
CA LYS A 73 -7.90 11.64 -21.32
C LYS A 73 -8.61 12.97 -21.60
N TRP A 74 -9.93 12.96 -21.69
CA TRP A 74 -10.72 14.20 -21.75
C TRP A 74 -10.54 15.00 -20.46
N ALA A 75 -10.67 14.36 -19.29
CA ALA A 75 -10.58 15.01 -17.99
C ALA A 75 -9.24 15.72 -17.78
N SER A 76 -8.13 15.10 -18.16
CA SER A 76 -6.78 15.70 -18.08
C SER A 76 -6.62 16.97 -18.91
N SER A 77 -7.49 17.17 -19.92
CA SER A 77 -7.49 18.37 -20.77
C SER A 77 -8.59 19.36 -20.37
N ALA A 78 -9.66 18.88 -19.73
CA ALA A 78 -10.83 19.66 -19.36
C ALA A 78 -10.68 20.35 -17.98
N PHE A 79 -9.83 19.83 -17.10
CA PHE A 79 -9.56 20.38 -15.77
C PHE A 79 -8.10 20.80 -15.64
N ASN A 80 -7.86 22.00 -15.10
CA ASN A 80 -6.51 22.42 -14.72
C ASN A 80 -6.07 21.66 -13.46
N ASN A 81 -4.74 21.55 -13.26
CA ASN A 81 -4.12 20.85 -12.13
C ASN A 81 -4.42 19.34 -12.08
N MET A 82 -4.91 18.74 -13.17
CA MET A 82 -5.21 17.32 -13.24
C MET A 82 -4.18 16.59 -14.11
N LEU A 83 -3.32 15.81 -13.48
CA LEU A 83 -2.42 14.88 -14.16
C LEU A 83 -3.07 13.50 -14.22
N VAL A 84 -3.07 12.87 -15.39
CA VAL A 84 -3.52 11.49 -15.57
C VAL A 84 -2.35 10.64 -16.04
N LEU A 85 -1.97 9.65 -15.23
CA LEU A 85 -0.99 8.65 -15.61
C LEU A 85 -1.68 7.46 -16.30
N PRO A 86 -1.22 7.07 -17.51
CA PRO A 86 -1.89 6.05 -18.32
C PRO A 86 -1.75 4.64 -17.71
N PRO A 87 -2.53 3.67 -18.20
CA PRO A 87 -2.39 2.26 -17.81
C PRO A 87 -0.96 1.76 -18.05
N GLY A 88 -0.50 0.87 -17.17
CA GLY A 88 0.86 0.30 -17.24
C GLY A 88 1.97 1.21 -16.71
N SER A 89 1.63 2.35 -16.08
CA SER A 89 2.62 3.25 -15.45
C SER A 89 3.08 2.79 -14.06
N GLY A 90 2.50 1.69 -13.54
CA GLY A 90 2.71 1.21 -12.17
C GLY A 90 1.48 1.43 -11.28
N ILE A 91 1.59 1.01 -10.01
CA ILE A 91 0.51 1.08 -9.02
C ILE A 91 0.53 2.46 -8.33
N LEU A 92 -0.64 3.06 -8.07
CA LEU A 92 -0.83 4.42 -7.55
C LEU A 92 0.13 4.77 -6.41
N HIS A 93 0.20 3.93 -5.37
CA HIS A 93 0.99 4.25 -4.18
C HIS A 93 2.48 4.12 -4.38
N GLN A 94 2.93 3.20 -5.24
CA GLN A 94 4.33 3.08 -5.62
C GLN A 94 4.75 4.27 -6.48
N VAL A 95 3.93 4.62 -7.48
CA VAL A 95 4.14 5.81 -8.30
C VAL A 95 4.08 7.09 -7.46
N ASN A 96 3.25 7.13 -6.43
CA ASN A 96 3.23 8.25 -5.48
C ASN A 96 4.54 8.37 -4.70
N LEU A 97 5.03 7.25 -4.15
CA LEU A 97 6.27 7.18 -3.39
C LEU A 97 7.52 7.52 -4.24
N GLU A 98 7.55 7.05 -5.49
CA GLU A 98 8.74 7.15 -6.36
C GLU A 98 8.73 8.39 -7.25
N TYR A 99 7.55 8.93 -7.60
CA TYR A 99 7.44 9.96 -8.64
C TYR A 99 6.59 11.16 -8.26
N LEU A 100 5.40 10.98 -7.68
CA LEU A 100 4.48 12.10 -7.47
C LEU A 100 4.78 12.90 -6.21
N SER A 101 5.18 12.27 -5.11
CA SER A 101 5.35 12.98 -3.84
C SER A 101 6.47 14.01 -3.88
N ARG A 102 6.20 15.15 -3.23
CA ARG A 102 7.09 16.31 -3.19
C ARG A 102 7.82 16.42 -1.85
N VAL A 103 7.28 15.85 -0.78
CA VAL A 103 7.73 15.96 0.63
C VAL A 103 7.66 17.39 1.18
N VAL A 104 8.18 18.37 0.46
CA VAL A 104 8.00 19.81 0.70
C VAL A 104 7.63 20.48 -0.61
N PHE A 105 6.49 21.17 -0.62
CA PHE A 105 6.08 22.00 -1.75
C PHE A 105 6.84 23.33 -1.74
N LYS A 106 7.08 23.84 -2.96
CA LYS A 106 7.54 25.21 -3.20
C LYS A 106 6.53 25.89 -4.12
N ALA A 107 5.66 26.73 -3.55
CA ALA A 107 4.65 27.47 -4.31
C ALA A 107 4.55 28.91 -3.79
N ASP A 108 4.38 29.86 -4.69
CA ASP A 108 4.17 31.29 -4.39
C ASP A 108 5.19 31.89 -3.40
N GLY A 109 6.45 31.45 -3.49
CA GLY A 109 7.54 31.91 -2.62
C GLY A 109 7.53 31.31 -1.21
N VAL A 110 6.62 30.38 -0.92
CA VAL A 110 6.48 29.69 0.37
C VAL A 110 6.87 28.22 0.25
N LEU A 111 7.53 27.72 1.29
CA LEU A 111 7.76 26.28 1.49
C LEU A 111 6.79 25.75 2.56
N TYR A 112 6.16 24.61 2.27
CA TYR A 112 5.26 23.94 3.22
C TYR A 112 5.31 22.42 3.04
N PRO A 113 4.97 21.62 4.06
CA PRO A 113 5.03 20.17 3.97
C PRO A 113 4.02 19.65 2.94
N ASP A 114 4.40 18.60 2.23
CA ASP A 114 3.47 17.81 1.42
C ASP A 114 2.45 17.12 2.33
N SER A 115 1.19 17.09 1.89
CA SER A 115 0.11 16.38 2.53
C SER A 115 -0.94 16.03 1.49
N VAL A 116 -1.60 14.87 1.63
CA VAL A 116 -2.49 14.36 0.58
C VAL A 116 -3.64 13.54 1.16
N VAL A 117 -4.83 13.71 0.60
CA VAL A 117 -5.92 12.74 0.73
C VAL A 117 -6.12 12.05 -0.60
N GLY A 118 -6.34 10.74 -0.58
CA GLY A 118 -6.53 9.95 -1.78
C GLY A 118 -7.85 9.20 -1.75
N THR A 119 -8.42 8.90 -2.92
CA THR A 119 -9.64 8.10 -3.05
C THR A 119 -9.38 6.59 -2.86
N ASP A 120 -8.34 6.23 -2.10
CA ASP A 120 -7.92 4.87 -1.84
C ASP A 120 -7.43 4.75 -0.39
N SER A 121 -7.80 3.68 0.31
CA SER A 121 -7.48 3.50 1.73
C SER A 121 -5.98 3.46 2.01
N HIS A 122 -5.19 2.92 1.08
CA HIS A 122 -3.75 2.69 1.24
C HIS A 122 -2.91 3.90 0.83
N THR A 123 -3.52 5.07 0.60
CA THR A 123 -2.80 6.36 0.46
C THR A 123 -1.87 6.62 1.66
N THR A 124 -2.18 6.04 2.81
CA THR A 124 -1.32 5.98 4.00
C THR A 124 0.09 5.43 3.74
N MET A 125 0.33 4.68 2.67
CA MET A 125 1.68 4.23 2.28
C MET A 125 2.68 5.39 2.17
N ILE A 126 2.23 6.58 1.76
CA ILE A 126 3.11 7.75 1.61
C ILE A 126 3.61 8.31 2.95
N ASN A 127 2.98 7.92 4.06
CA ASN A 127 3.40 8.32 5.40
C ASN A 127 4.79 7.79 5.76
N SER A 128 5.29 6.79 5.03
CA SER A 128 6.67 6.31 5.15
C SER A 128 7.73 7.35 4.79
N LEU A 129 7.37 8.33 3.94
CA LEU A 129 8.23 9.42 3.48
C LEU A 129 7.97 10.73 4.25
N GLY A 130 7.30 10.65 5.40
CA GLY A 130 6.95 11.81 6.23
C GLY A 130 5.88 12.71 5.63
N VAL A 131 5.12 12.25 4.63
CA VAL A 131 3.99 12.96 4.05
C VAL A 131 2.71 12.56 4.76
N ALA A 132 2.03 13.53 5.36
CA ALA A 132 0.76 13.29 6.04
C ALA A 132 -0.33 13.00 5.02
N GLY A 133 -0.86 11.77 5.01
CA GLY A 133 -1.91 11.43 4.06
C GLY A 133 -2.65 10.13 4.33
N TRP A 134 -3.89 10.07 3.89
CA TRP A 134 -4.80 8.96 4.17
C TRP A 134 -5.92 8.87 3.13
N GLY A 135 -6.63 7.74 3.16
CA GLY A 135 -7.76 7.49 2.27
C GLY A 135 -9.04 8.21 2.70
N VAL A 136 -9.78 8.73 1.73
CA VAL A 136 -11.10 9.36 1.90
C VAL A 136 -12.07 8.90 0.80
N GLY A 137 -13.35 9.20 0.95
CA GLY A 137 -14.35 8.97 -0.10
C GLY A 137 -14.20 9.94 -1.27
N GLY A 138 -14.82 9.60 -2.41
CA GLY A 138 -14.78 10.44 -3.62
C GLY A 138 -15.37 11.84 -3.41
N ILE A 139 -16.41 11.95 -2.57
CA ILE A 139 -17.07 13.23 -2.26
C ILE A 139 -16.15 14.12 -1.43
N GLU A 140 -15.50 13.58 -0.40
CA GLU A 140 -14.54 14.32 0.42
C GLU A 140 -13.33 14.76 -0.42
N ALA A 141 -12.82 13.87 -1.28
CA ALA A 141 -11.74 14.21 -2.20
C ALA A 141 -12.15 15.35 -3.14
N MET A 142 -13.35 15.29 -3.74
CA MET A 142 -13.87 16.36 -4.59
C MET A 142 -14.04 17.68 -3.82
N ALA A 143 -14.55 17.64 -2.59
CA ALA A 143 -14.67 18.83 -1.75
C ALA A 143 -13.29 19.47 -1.50
N ALA A 144 -12.28 18.65 -1.19
CA ALA A 144 -10.90 19.10 -1.04
C ALA A 144 -10.33 19.69 -2.35
N MET A 145 -10.62 19.07 -3.50
CA MET A 145 -10.25 19.61 -4.82
C MET A 145 -10.83 21.00 -5.04
N LEU A 146 -12.05 21.26 -4.57
CA LEU A 146 -12.73 22.56 -4.68
C LEU A 146 -12.39 23.53 -3.53
N GLY A 147 -11.38 23.22 -2.72
CA GLY A 147 -10.85 24.10 -1.68
C GLY A 147 -11.58 24.05 -0.34
N GLN A 148 -12.48 23.07 -0.12
CA GLN A 148 -13.06 22.85 1.20
C GLN A 148 -12.03 22.22 2.14
N PRO A 149 -11.74 22.82 3.31
CA PRO A 149 -10.90 22.20 4.31
C PRO A 149 -11.51 20.88 4.81
N MET A 150 -10.64 19.90 5.13
CA MET A 150 -11.08 18.66 5.74
C MET A 150 -11.51 18.87 7.19
N SER A 151 -12.73 18.43 7.51
CA SER A 151 -13.26 18.44 8.87
C SER A 151 -12.96 17.11 9.55
N MET A 152 -12.18 17.15 10.62
CA MET A 152 -11.89 15.96 11.44
C MET A 152 -11.82 16.32 12.92
N VAL A 153 -12.17 15.36 13.79
CA VAL A 153 -11.88 15.46 15.22
C VAL A 153 -10.37 15.34 15.39
N LEU A 154 -9.77 16.20 16.23
CA LEU A 154 -8.34 16.13 16.54
C LEU A 154 -8.02 14.71 17.09
N PRO A 155 -7.24 13.90 16.36
CA PRO A 155 -7.06 12.50 16.71
C PRO A 155 -6.06 12.36 17.86
N GLY A 156 -6.27 11.35 18.71
CA GLY A 156 -5.22 10.89 19.60
C GLY A 156 -4.06 10.29 18.79
N VAL A 157 -2.84 10.43 19.29
CA VAL A 157 -1.64 9.89 18.64
C VAL A 157 -1.06 8.78 19.50
N VAL A 158 -0.88 7.59 18.93
CA VAL A 158 -0.23 6.45 19.57
C VAL A 158 1.24 6.44 19.15
N GLY A 159 2.14 6.59 20.11
CA GLY A 159 3.56 6.45 19.88
C GLY A 159 3.93 4.98 19.77
N PHE A 160 4.62 4.59 18.70
CA PHE A 160 5.09 3.21 18.52
C PHE A 160 6.63 3.15 18.52
N LYS A 161 7.17 2.52 19.57
CA LYS A 161 8.62 2.31 19.75
C LYS A 161 9.07 1.05 19.05
N LEU A 162 10.14 1.16 18.26
CA LEU A 162 10.80 0.01 17.64
C LEU A 162 12.24 -0.09 18.16
N THR A 163 12.58 -1.23 18.77
CA THR A 163 13.93 -1.50 19.31
C THR A 163 14.53 -2.76 18.70
N GLY A 164 15.85 -2.91 18.81
CA GLY A 164 16.53 -4.08 18.24
C GLY A 164 16.62 -4.04 16.72
N LYS A 165 16.88 -5.20 16.10
CA LYS A 165 16.99 -5.38 14.65
C LYS A 165 16.27 -6.65 14.24
N LEU A 166 15.71 -6.66 13.03
CA LEU A 166 15.10 -7.85 12.45
C LEU A 166 16.15 -8.96 12.31
N GLN A 167 15.76 -10.19 12.63
CA GLN A 167 16.62 -11.37 12.49
C GLN A 167 16.71 -11.83 11.04
N ASP A 168 17.79 -12.54 10.71
CA ASP A 168 17.95 -13.17 9.39
C ASP A 168 16.78 -14.12 9.09
N GLY A 169 16.27 -14.05 7.86
CA GLY A 169 15.11 -14.84 7.42
C GLY A 169 13.75 -14.24 7.80
N VAL A 170 13.72 -13.14 8.54
CA VAL A 170 12.51 -12.35 8.80
C VAL A 170 12.39 -11.24 7.77
N THR A 171 11.20 -11.10 7.19
CA THR A 171 10.91 -10.11 6.14
C THR A 171 10.19 -8.89 6.70
N THR A 172 10.14 -7.82 5.91
CA THR A 172 9.29 -6.67 6.21
C THR A 172 7.81 -7.06 6.34
N THR A 173 7.34 -8.02 5.54
CA THR A 173 5.96 -8.49 5.60
C THR A 173 5.65 -9.08 6.98
N ASP A 174 6.57 -9.84 7.56
CA ASP A 174 6.43 -10.40 8.91
C ASP A 174 6.30 -9.31 9.98
N LEU A 175 7.10 -8.25 9.85
CA LEU A 175 7.02 -7.08 10.72
C LEU A 175 5.66 -6.37 10.57
N ALA A 176 5.21 -6.13 9.34
CA ALA A 176 3.94 -5.47 9.06
C ALA A 176 2.74 -6.26 9.60
N LEU A 177 2.75 -7.60 9.46
CA LEU A 177 1.72 -8.48 10.04
C LEU A 177 1.73 -8.46 11.58
N THR A 178 2.92 -8.45 12.19
CA THR A 178 3.08 -8.37 13.65
C THR A 178 2.54 -7.06 14.19
N LEU A 179 2.92 -5.94 13.57
CA LEU A 179 2.41 -4.60 13.92
C LEU A 179 0.90 -4.52 13.73
N THR A 180 0.37 -5.05 12.63
CA THR A 180 -1.07 -5.08 12.34
C THR A 180 -1.83 -5.80 13.45
N GLN A 181 -1.35 -6.97 13.89
CA GLN A 181 -1.96 -7.72 15.00
C GLN A 181 -1.94 -6.93 16.32
N MET A 182 -0.80 -6.32 16.67
CA MET A 182 -0.64 -5.55 17.91
C MET A 182 -1.52 -4.31 17.93
N LEU A 183 -1.49 -3.52 16.87
CA LEU A 183 -2.27 -2.28 16.73
C LEU A 183 -3.76 -2.54 16.71
N ARG A 184 -4.20 -3.63 16.03
CA ARG A 184 -5.60 -4.04 16.05
C ARG A 184 -6.07 -4.43 17.44
N LYS A 185 -5.23 -5.14 18.20
CA LYS A 185 -5.52 -5.52 19.60
C LYS A 185 -5.60 -4.30 20.53
N HIS A 186 -4.76 -3.29 20.30
CA HIS A 186 -4.75 -2.05 21.09
C HIS A 186 -5.97 -1.16 20.85
N GLY A 187 -6.54 -1.17 19.64
CA GLY A 187 -7.72 -0.36 19.30
C GLY A 187 -7.34 1.06 18.91
N VAL A 188 -6.90 1.21 17.66
CA VAL A 188 -6.38 2.47 17.10
C VAL A 188 -7.31 3.14 16.09
N VAL A 189 -8.58 2.73 16.06
CA VAL A 189 -9.58 3.31 15.16
C VAL A 189 -9.74 4.81 15.38
N GLY A 190 -9.59 5.59 14.30
CA GLY A 190 -9.68 7.05 14.33
C GLY A 190 -8.50 7.77 15.00
N LYS A 191 -7.41 7.06 15.29
CA LYS A 191 -6.18 7.61 15.85
C LYS A 191 -5.07 7.68 14.80
N PHE A 192 -4.04 8.47 15.09
CA PHE A 192 -2.77 8.43 14.36
C PHE A 192 -1.80 7.50 15.08
N ILE A 193 -0.96 6.82 14.30
CA ILE A 193 0.22 6.12 14.80
C ILE A 193 1.44 6.91 14.36
N GLU A 194 2.41 7.08 15.25
CA GLU A 194 3.68 7.70 14.91
C GLU A 194 4.83 6.78 15.30
N PHE A 195 5.63 6.40 14.31
CA PHE A 195 6.82 5.58 14.44
C PHE A 195 8.04 6.49 14.46
N PHE A 196 8.48 6.92 15.64
CA PHE A 196 9.50 7.97 15.75
C PHE A 196 10.64 7.68 16.73
N TYR A 197 10.53 6.64 17.58
CA TYR A 197 11.48 6.41 18.66
C TYR A 197 12.00 4.99 18.76
N GLY A 198 13.27 4.91 19.15
CA GLY A 198 14.06 3.70 19.29
C GLY A 198 15.05 3.51 18.14
N GLU A 199 16.19 2.90 18.45
CA GLU A 199 17.27 2.56 17.49
C GLU A 199 16.73 1.78 16.28
N GLY A 200 15.62 1.05 16.45
CA GLY A 200 15.01 0.24 15.41
C GLY A 200 14.52 1.05 14.21
N VAL A 201 13.97 2.26 14.39
CA VAL A 201 13.38 3.04 13.28
C VAL A 201 14.44 3.45 12.25
N GLY A 202 15.60 3.93 12.72
CA GLY A 202 16.73 4.30 11.85
C GLY A 202 17.34 3.10 11.11
N SER A 203 17.12 1.88 11.60
CA SER A 203 17.60 0.65 10.94
C SER A 203 16.66 0.10 9.86
N ILE A 204 15.41 0.56 9.81
CA ILE A 204 14.40 0.08 8.86
C ILE A 204 14.50 0.90 7.57
N PRO A 205 14.79 0.29 6.41
CA PRO A 205 14.88 1.00 5.14
C PRO A 205 13.53 1.54 4.69
N LEU A 206 13.51 2.59 3.85
CA LEU A 206 12.26 3.25 3.47
C LEU A 206 11.21 2.32 2.84
N PRO A 207 11.55 1.41 1.90
CA PRO A 207 10.54 0.50 1.35
C PRO A 207 9.90 -0.38 2.42
N ALA A 208 10.63 -0.69 3.50
CA ALA A 208 10.08 -1.42 4.63
C ALA A 208 9.10 -0.57 5.46
N ARG A 209 9.40 0.72 5.65
CA ARG A 209 8.47 1.69 6.26
C ARG A 209 7.21 1.84 5.41
N ALA A 210 7.34 1.84 4.08
CA ALA A 210 6.22 1.92 3.14
C ALA A 210 5.28 0.71 3.28
N THR A 211 5.80 -0.51 3.42
CA THR A 211 4.98 -1.71 3.72
C THR A 211 4.17 -1.54 5.02
N ILE A 212 4.80 -1.02 6.09
CA ILE A 212 4.14 -0.82 7.39
C ILE A 212 3.05 0.27 7.30
N ALA A 213 3.38 1.40 6.68
CA ALA A 213 2.48 2.52 6.50
C ALA A 213 1.31 2.17 5.56
N ASN A 214 1.55 1.35 4.54
CA ASN A 214 0.51 0.85 3.63
C ASN A 214 -0.56 0.07 4.40
N MET A 215 -0.18 -0.75 5.37
CA MET A 215 -1.13 -1.58 6.15
C MET A 215 -1.96 -0.81 7.19
N THR A 216 -1.91 0.52 7.20
CA THR A 216 -2.66 1.37 8.15
C THR A 216 -4.16 1.07 8.23
N PRO A 217 -4.87 0.93 7.09
CA PRO A 217 -6.29 0.61 7.11
C PRO A 217 -6.60 -0.75 7.76
N GLU A 218 -5.71 -1.74 7.63
CA GLU A 218 -5.90 -3.10 8.16
C GLU A 218 -5.92 -3.13 9.70
N TYR A 219 -5.11 -2.31 10.36
CA TYR A 219 -5.19 -2.12 11.82
C TYR A 219 -6.16 -1.01 12.25
N GLY A 220 -6.67 -0.22 11.31
CA GLY A 220 -7.81 0.68 11.47
C GLY A 220 -7.46 2.11 11.85
N ALA A 221 -6.18 2.47 11.90
CA ALA A 221 -5.76 3.84 12.16
C ALA A 221 -6.08 4.74 10.96
N THR A 222 -6.11 6.05 11.19
CA THR A 222 -6.24 7.02 10.09
C THR A 222 -4.90 7.23 9.39
N MET A 223 -3.78 7.18 10.11
CA MET A 223 -2.45 7.46 9.59
C MET A 223 -1.38 6.63 10.32
N GLY A 224 -0.39 6.13 9.59
CA GLY A 224 0.76 5.38 10.11
C GLY A 224 2.07 6.10 9.77
N PHE A 225 2.46 7.08 10.60
CA PHE A 225 3.41 8.13 10.23
C PHE A 225 4.86 7.80 10.61
N PHE A 226 5.76 7.93 9.64
CA PHE A 226 7.21 7.94 9.84
C PHE A 226 7.71 9.35 9.51
N PRO A 227 8.15 10.13 10.50
CA PRO A 227 8.74 11.44 10.25
C PRO A 227 9.95 11.37 9.28
N VAL A 228 10.23 12.47 8.59
CA VAL A 228 11.38 12.54 7.69
C VAL A 228 12.67 12.51 8.50
N ASP A 229 13.52 11.55 8.18
CA ASP A 229 14.87 11.39 8.73
C ASP A 229 15.89 11.21 7.59
N GLN A 230 17.13 10.84 7.93
CA GLN A 230 18.18 10.62 6.95
C GLN A 230 17.82 9.50 5.95
N VAL A 231 17.15 8.42 6.39
CA VAL A 231 16.75 7.31 5.52
C VAL A 231 15.77 7.78 4.44
N ALA A 232 14.84 8.67 4.78
CA ALA A 232 13.94 9.28 3.81
C ALA A 232 14.69 10.16 2.79
N LEU A 233 15.64 10.99 3.23
CA LEU A 233 16.45 11.81 2.32
C LEU A 233 17.32 10.97 1.38
N ASP A 234 17.93 9.90 1.89
CA ASP A 234 18.75 8.99 1.09
C ASP A 234 17.91 8.24 0.06
N TYR A 235 16.67 7.88 0.40
CA TYR A 235 15.73 7.31 -0.56
C TYR A 235 15.35 8.30 -1.67
N LEU A 236 15.10 9.57 -1.34
CA LEU A 236 14.81 10.60 -2.34
C LEU A 236 15.96 10.72 -3.36
N ARG A 237 17.22 10.66 -2.90
CA ARG A 237 18.39 10.63 -3.80
C ARG A 237 18.42 9.36 -4.65
N LEU A 238 18.13 8.20 -4.04
CA LEU A 238 18.12 6.91 -4.72
C LEU A 238 17.14 6.88 -5.90
N ILE A 239 15.94 7.47 -5.74
CA ILE A 239 14.92 7.55 -6.80
C ILE A 239 15.18 8.72 -7.78
N GLY A 240 16.32 9.39 -7.68
CA GLY A 240 16.76 10.40 -8.64
C GLY A 240 16.26 11.83 -8.38
N ARG A 241 15.83 12.17 -7.16
CA ARG A 241 15.63 13.59 -6.80
C ARG A 241 16.98 14.31 -6.76
N SER A 242 17.01 15.54 -7.26
CA SER A 242 18.25 16.33 -7.28
C SER A 242 18.73 16.67 -5.87
N ASP A 243 20.06 16.75 -5.68
CA ASP A 243 20.65 17.14 -4.40
C ASP A 243 20.18 18.53 -3.94
N GLU A 244 19.91 19.44 -4.86
CA GLU A 244 19.32 20.75 -4.57
C GLU A 244 17.93 20.63 -3.91
N THR A 245 17.08 19.74 -4.44
CA THR A 245 15.73 19.50 -3.90
C THR A 245 15.81 18.84 -2.53
N VAL A 246 16.65 17.82 -2.38
CA VAL A 246 16.83 17.10 -1.10
C VAL A 246 17.40 18.04 -0.03
N SER A 247 18.37 18.88 -0.38
CA SER A 247 18.95 19.87 0.54
C SER A 247 17.93 20.93 0.96
N MET A 248 17.08 21.39 0.04
CA MET A 248 15.98 22.31 0.35
C MET A 248 14.99 21.67 1.33
N ILE A 249 14.59 20.42 1.09
CA ILE A 249 13.69 19.66 1.97
C ILE A 249 14.29 19.57 3.38
N GLU A 250 15.55 19.12 3.50
CA GLU A 250 16.22 18.98 4.78
C GLU A 250 16.32 20.32 5.53
N ALA A 251 16.77 21.38 4.86
CA ALA A 251 16.91 22.70 5.47
C ALA A 251 15.57 23.24 5.98
N TYR A 252 14.51 23.09 5.19
CA TYR A 252 13.16 23.49 5.59
C TYR A 252 12.67 22.72 6.81
N LEU A 253 12.77 21.39 6.80
CA LEU A 253 12.27 20.54 7.87
C LEU A 253 13.04 20.74 9.16
N ARG A 254 14.38 20.90 9.10
CA ARG A 254 15.20 21.24 10.28
C ARG A 254 14.83 22.61 10.85
N ALA A 255 14.66 23.62 10.01
CA ALA A 255 14.26 24.97 10.44
C ALA A 255 12.90 24.98 11.16
N ASN A 256 11.99 24.09 10.77
CA ASN A 256 10.64 23.97 11.33
C ASN A 256 10.50 22.86 12.39
N LYS A 257 11.60 22.22 12.81
CA LYS A 257 11.59 21.13 13.80
C LYS A 257 10.71 19.93 13.39
N MET A 258 10.66 19.64 12.10
CA MET A 258 9.93 18.52 11.49
C MET A 258 10.86 17.42 10.96
N PHE A 259 12.17 17.60 11.09
CA PHE A 259 13.17 16.57 10.78
C PHE A 259 13.54 15.79 12.04
N VAL A 260 13.55 14.46 11.96
CA VAL A 260 13.95 13.57 13.05
C VAL A 260 15.39 13.11 12.84
N ASP A 261 16.23 13.37 13.83
CA ASP A 261 17.56 12.78 13.90
C ASP A 261 17.52 11.54 14.80
N CYS A 262 17.58 10.36 14.19
CA CYS A 262 17.54 9.09 14.91
C CYS A 262 18.77 8.85 15.81
N ASN A 263 19.84 9.64 15.67
CA ASN A 263 21.03 9.54 16.52
C ASN A 263 20.93 10.38 17.79
N GLU A 264 19.98 11.31 17.86
CA GLU A 264 19.76 12.12 19.05
C GLU A 264 18.83 11.38 20.02
N LEU A 265 19.19 11.41 21.31
CA LEU A 265 18.32 10.96 22.42
C LEU A 265 17.14 11.93 22.53
N GLN A 266 16.15 11.78 21.66
CA GLN A 266 14.95 12.59 21.69
C GLN A 266 14.10 12.20 22.90
N THR A 267 13.86 13.13 23.82
CA THR A 267 12.65 13.09 24.65
C THR A 267 11.47 13.25 23.71
N GLY A 268 10.82 12.13 23.39
CA GLY A 268 9.74 12.09 22.41
C GLY A 268 8.58 13.06 22.73
N PRO A 269 7.74 13.37 21.73
CA PRO A 269 6.47 14.03 21.96
C PRO A 269 5.61 13.32 23.02
N VAL A 270 4.62 14.03 23.57
CA VAL A 270 3.67 13.44 24.51
C VAL A 270 2.56 12.75 23.72
N TYR A 271 2.55 11.41 23.74
CA TYR A 271 1.54 10.60 23.07
C TYR A 271 0.31 10.37 23.95
N SER A 272 -0.81 10.03 23.30
CA SER A 272 -2.03 9.60 23.98
C SER A 272 -1.90 8.19 24.59
N SER A 273 -1.05 7.34 24.01
CA SER A 273 -0.66 6.03 24.53
C SER A 273 0.58 5.53 23.80
N ASP A 274 1.30 4.60 24.40
CA ASP A 274 2.54 4.06 23.84
C ASP A 274 2.46 2.54 23.65
N LEU A 275 3.11 2.05 22.60
CA LEU A 275 3.36 0.63 22.34
C LEU A 275 4.84 0.44 22.00
N GLU A 276 5.38 -0.74 22.31
CA GLU A 276 6.76 -1.09 22.03
C GLU A 276 6.85 -2.47 21.39
N LEU A 277 7.74 -2.62 20.40
CA LEU A 277 8.09 -3.88 19.78
C LEU A 277 9.62 -4.00 19.69
N ASP A 278 10.14 -5.10 20.27
CA ASP A 278 11.50 -5.55 20.00
C ASP A 278 11.51 -6.35 18.69
N LEU A 279 12.19 -5.82 17.68
CA LEU A 279 12.32 -6.40 16.34
C LEU A 279 12.95 -7.80 16.36
N THR A 280 13.69 -8.16 17.40
CA THR A 280 14.27 -9.50 17.55
C THR A 280 13.21 -10.57 17.87
N THR A 281 12.02 -10.17 18.30
CA THR A 281 10.90 -11.08 18.62
C THR A 281 10.02 -11.38 17.41
N VAL A 282 10.22 -10.66 16.30
CA VAL A 282 9.48 -10.89 15.06
C VAL A 282 9.96 -12.20 14.44
N GLU A 283 9.00 -13.07 14.11
CA GLU A 283 9.26 -14.35 13.46
C GLU A 283 8.46 -14.46 12.15
N PRO A 284 8.92 -15.29 11.19
CA PRO A 284 8.23 -15.51 9.92
C PRO A 284 6.77 -15.92 10.15
N SER A 285 5.85 -15.31 9.41
CA SER A 285 4.42 -15.46 9.62
C SER A 285 3.60 -15.25 8.36
N VAL A 286 2.37 -15.75 8.40
CA VAL A 286 1.33 -15.49 7.40
C VAL A 286 0.11 -14.90 8.09
N ALA A 287 -0.81 -14.29 7.36
CA ALA A 287 -2.08 -13.82 7.89
C ALA A 287 -3.25 -14.49 7.18
N GLY A 288 -4.23 -14.95 7.95
CA GLY A 288 -5.42 -15.55 7.40
C GLY A 288 -6.08 -16.60 8.30
N PRO A 289 -7.03 -17.38 7.77
CA PRO A 289 -7.34 -17.47 6.34
C PRO A 289 -8.29 -16.38 5.82
N LYS A 290 -8.93 -15.60 6.70
CA LYS A 290 -10.02 -14.68 6.30
C LYS A 290 -9.82 -13.22 6.67
N ARG A 291 -8.83 -12.86 7.49
CA ARG A 291 -8.55 -11.47 7.91
C ARG A 291 -7.05 -11.17 7.96
N PRO A 292 -6.64 -9.92 7.70
CA PRO A 292 -5.23 -9.51 7.65
C PRO A 292 -4.54 -9.47 9.03
N HIS A 293 -5.30 -9.33 10.13
CA HIS A 293 -4.76 -9.34 11.49
C HIS A 293 -4.77 -10.74 12.15
N ASP A 294 -5.24 -11.77 11.43
CA ASP A 294 -5.17 -13.16 11.88
C ASP A 294 -3.79 -13.75 11.61
N ARG A 295 -2.76 -13.16 12.22
CA ARG A 295 -1.37 -13.60 12.09
C ARG A 295 -1.18 -15.01 12.65
N VAL A 296 -0.47 -15.85 11.90
CA VAL A 296 -0.08 -17.21 12.25
C VAL A 296 1.43 -17.35 12.03
N PRO A 297 2.22 -17.71 13.06
CA PRO A 297 3.62 -18.04 12.86
C PRO A 297 3.77 -19.12 11.77
N LEU A 298 4.73 -18.97 10.86
CA LEU A 298 4.88 -19.86 9.71
C LEU A 298 5.08 -21.32 10.14
N LYS A 299 5.81 -21.53 11.25
CA LYS A 299 6.02 -22.84 11.89
C LYS A 299 4.71 -23.51 12.37
N GLU A 300 3.68 -22.73 12.65
CA GLU A 300 2.37 -23.18 13.14
C GLU A 300 1.29 -23.22 12.04
N MET A 301 1.60 -22.76 10.83
CA MET A 301 0.63 -22.66 9.73
C MET A 301 -0.09 -23.98 9.45
N LYS A 302 0.64 -25.11 9.46
CA LYS A 302 0.06 -26.43 9.20
C LYS A 302 -0.93 -26.84 10.31
N SER A 303 -0.57 -26.64 11.58
CA SER A 303 -1.46 -26.95 12.70
C SER A 303 -2.68 -26.02 12.76
N ASP A 304 -2.50 -24.73 12.48
CA ASP A 304 -3.60 -23.76 12.41
C ASP A 304 -4.57 -24.13 11.28
N TRP A 305 -4.07 -24.50 10.10
CA TRP A 305 -4.89 -24.95 8.97
C TRP A 305 -5.74 -26.19 9.32
N HIS A 306 -5.14 -27.23 9.88
CA HIS A 306 -5.87 -28.44 10.27
C HIS A 306 -6.93 -28.17 11.34
N THR A 307 -6.67 -27.23 12.25
CA THR A 307 -7.66 -26.79 13.25
C THR A 307 -8.80 -26.02 12.56
N CYS A 308 -8.47 -25.12 11.64
CA CYS A 308 -9.45 -24.34 10.88
C CYS A 308 -10.41 -25.20 10.06
N LEU A 309 -9.97 -26.35 9.54
CA LEU A 309 -10.86 -27.24 8.76
C LEU A 309 -12.09 -27.67 9.56
N GLY A 310 -11.90 -28.08 10.83
CA GLY A 310 -12.98 -28.61 11.67
C GLY A 310 -13.76 -27.58 12.49
N ASN A 311 -13.20 -26.39 12.71
CA ASN A 311 -13.85 -25.32 13.48
C ASN A 311 -15.17 -24.86 12.82
N GLU A 312 -16.12 -24.40 13.64
CA GLU A 312 -17.37 -23.80 13.16
C GLU A 312 -17.12 -22.66 12.16
N VAL A 313 -18.07 -22.46 11.25
CA VAL A 313 -17.93 -21.43 10.21
C VAL A 313 -17.71 -20.06 10.86
N GLY A 314 -16.51 -19.51 10.65
CA GLY A 314 -16.07 -18.25 11.21
C GLY A 314 -14.75 -17.80 10.59
N PHE A 315 -14.07 -16.83 11.18
CA PHE A 315 -12.79 -16.33 10.63
C PHE A 315 -11.69 -17.40 10.58
N LYS A 316 -11.72 -18.33 11.55
CA LYS A 316 -10.79 -19.45 11.71
C LYS A 316 -11.49 -20.81 11.59
N GLY A 317 -12.50 -20.92 10.73
CA GLY A 317 -13.28 -22.15 10.62
C GLY A 317 -14.02 -22.33 9.30
N TYR A 318 -14.08 -23.58 8.85
CA TYR A 318 -14.73 -24.02 7.61
C TYR A 318 -15.83 -25.06 7.81
N ALA A 319 -15.97 -25.63 9.02
CA ALA A 319 -16.93 -26.67 9.37
C ALA A 319 -16.91 -27.90 8.45
N VAL A 320 -15.72 -28.31 8.00
CA VAL A 320 -15.53 -29.53 7.22
C VAL A 320 -15.61 -30.74 8.15
N PRO A 321 -16.46 -31.74 7.85
CA PRO A 321 -16.52 -32.98 8.62
C PRO A 321 -15.16 -33.69 8.68
N LYS A 322 -14.80 -34.29 9.83
CA LYS A 322 -13.47 -34.89 10.06
C LYS A 322 -13.13 -35.99 9.04
N GLU A 323 -14.15 -36.73 8.62
CA GLU A 323 -14.07 -37.76 7.59
C GLU A 323 -13.68 -37.21 6.20
N GLU A 324 -13.92 -35.93 5.93
CA GLU A 324 -13.56 -35.28 4.66
C GLU A 324 -12.22 -34.54 4.71
N HIS A 325 -11.56 -34.43 5.87
CA HIS A 325 -10.31 -33.65 6.01
C HIS A 325 -9.18 -34.13 5.10
N ASN A 326 -9.14 -35.43 4.81
CA ASN A 326 -8.13 -36.05 3.94
C ASN A 326 -8.64 -36.32 2.52
N LYS A 327 -9.73 -35.67 2.10
CA LYS A 327 -10.29 -35.84 0.77
C LYS A 327 -9.28 -35.41 -0.30
N ILE A 328 -9.11 -36.26 -1.30
CA ILE A 328 -8.29 -36.01 -2.48
C ILE A 328 -9.20 -36.10 -3.70
N VAL A 329 -9.15 -35.08 -4.54
CA VAL A 329 -9.88 -35.03 -5.81
C VAL A 329 -8.86 -35.08 -6.93
N LYS A 330 -9.03 -36.05 -7.84
CA LYS A 330 -8.19 -36.20 -9.04
C LYS A 330 -8.87 -35.54 -10.21
N PHE A 331 -8.10 -34.88 -11.08
CA PHE A 331 -8.60 -34.21 -12.27
C PHE A 331 -7.57 -34.25 -13.41
N ASP A 332 -8.03 -33.98 -14.62
CA ASP A 332 -7.16 -33.78 -15.77
C ASP A 332 -6.90 -32.28 -15.98
N PHE A 333 -5.63 -31.90 -16.05
CA PHE A 333 -5.20 -30.54 -16.35
C PHE A 333 -4.41 -30.53 -17.66
N HIS A 334 -5.09 -30.20 -18.76
CA HIS A 334 -4.50 -30.18 -20.12
C HIS A 334 -3.84 -31.51 -20.51
N GLY A 335 -4.50 -32.64 -20.22
CA GLY A 335 -4.00 -33.98 -20.53
C GLY A 335 -2.98 -34.52 -19.52
N GLN A 336 -2.75 -33.81 -18.41
CA GLN A 336 -1.89 -34.26 -17.32
C GLN A 336 -2.74 -34.57 -16.07
N PRO A 337 -2.63 -35.77 -15.48
CA PRO A 337 -3.33 -36.09 -14.24
C PRO A 337 -2.79 -35.25 -13.08
N ALA A 338 -3.70 -34.65 -12.32
CA ALA A 338 -3.39 -33.82 -11.17
C ALA A 338 -4.30 -34.16 -9.98
N GLU A 339 -3.87 -33.78 -8.77
CA GLU A 339 -4.59 -34.03 -7.53
C GLU A 339 -4.66 -32.77 -6.67
N ILE A 340 -5.80 -32.55 -6.01
CA ILE A 340 -6.06 -31.45 -5.09
C ILE A 340 -6.60 -32.01 -3.78
N THR A 341 -6.16 -31.44 -2.67
CA THR A 341 -6.65 -31.70 -1.32
C THR A 341 -6.89 -30.39 -0.56
N HIS A 342 -7.41 -30.49 0.65
CA HIS A 342 -7.57 -29.33 1.54
C HIS A 342 -6.21 -28.71 1.86
N GLY A 343 -6.03 -27.44 1.46
CA GLY A 343 -4.79 -26.69 1.65
C GLY A 343 -3.88 -26.69 0.42
N SER A 344 -4.28 -27.35 -0.69
CA SER A 344 -3.60 -27.18 -1.97
C SER A 344 -3.60 -25.72 -2.38
N VAL A 345 -2.41 -25.17 -2.65
CA VAL A 345 -2.26 -23.84 -3.23
C VAL A 345 -2.69 -23.90 -4.69
N VAL A 346 -3.71 -23.13 -5.04
CA VAL A 346 -4.20 -23.01 -6.44
C VAL A 346 -3.87 -21.65 -7.06
N LEU A 347 -3.53 -20.67 -6.21
CA LEU A 347 -3.11 -19.33 -6.60
C LEU A 347 -1.90 -18.94 -5.75
N ALA A 348 -0.82 -18.53 -6.40
CA ALA A 348 0.39 -18.01 -5.77
C ALA A 348 0.81 -16.74 -6.53
N ALA A 349 0.42 -15.59 -6.00
CA ALA A 349 0.67 -14.29 -6.62
C ALA A 349 1.61 -13.45 -5.75
N VAL A 350 2.68 -12.93 -6.36
CA VAL A 350 3.46 -11.82 -5.82
C VAL A 350 2.87 -10.55 -6.41
N CYS A 351 2.03 -9.87 -5.62
CA CYS A 351 1.28 -8.69 -6.04
C CYS A 351 1.17 -7.66 -4.90
N SER A 352 0.49 -6.55 -5.21
CA SER A 352 0.27 -5.38 -4.33
C SER A 352 1.45 -4.43 -4.19
N SER A 353 1.14 -3.13 -4.16
CA SER A 353 2.06 -2.04 -3.81
C SER A 353 2.75 -2.24 -2.46
N THR A 354 2.13 -3.00 -1.53
CA THR A 354 2.66 -3.33 -0.21
C THR A 354 4.04 -4.00 -0.28
N ASN A 355 4.26 -4.89 -1.27
CA ASN A 355 5.49 -5.67 -1.40
C ASN A 355 6.23 -5.40 -2.72
N SER A 356 5.54 -5.04 -3.82
CA SER A 356 6.18 -4.77 -5.12
C SER A 356 7.12 -3.56 -5.07
N SER A 357 6.81 -2.58 -4.21
CA SER A 357 7.64 -1.39 -3.95
C SER A 357 8.87 -1.67 -3.08
N ASN A 358 9.06 -2.90 -2.59
CA ASN A 358 10.15 -3.27 -1.70
C ASN A 358 11.15 -4.20 -2.41
N PRO A 359 12.29 -3.66 -2.89
CA PRO A 359 13.28 -4.45 -3.61
C PRO A 359 13.83 -5.62 -2.81
N SER A 360 13.90 -5.53 -1.48
CA SER A 360 14.47 -6.59 -0.64
C SER A 360 13.66 -7.88 -0.73
N VAL A 361 12.33 -7.81 -0.66
CA VAL A 361 11.47 -9.00 -0.77
C VAL A 361 11.34 -9.48 -2.21
N MET A 362 11.36 -8.57 -3.20
CA MET A 362 11.30 -8.93 -4.62
C MET A 362 12.58 -9.63 -5.09
N ILE A 363 13.75 -9.11 -4.72
CA ILE A 363 15.04 -9.76 -4.99
C ILE A 363 15.13 -11.06 -4.20
N GLY A 364 14.68 -11.08 -2.95
CA GLY A 364 14.60 -12.28 -2.13
C GLY A 364 13.81 -13.40 -2.80
N ALA A 365 12.62 -13.09 -3.33
CA ALA A 365 11.80 -14.04 -4.09
C ALA A 365 12.53 -14.57 -5.33
N GLY A 366 13.21 -13.71 -6.08
CA GLY A 366 14.02 -14.11 -7.25
C GLY A 366 15.20 -15.02 -6.88
N LEU A 367 15.87 -14.76 -5.75
CA LEU A 367 16.97 -15.58 -5.26
C LEU A 367 16.48 -16.96 -4.78
N VAL A 368 15.32 -17.03 -4.12
CA VAL A 368 14.66 -18.29 -3.76
C VAL A 368 14.30 -19.07 -5.01
N ALA A 369 13.68 -18.43 -6.01
CA ALA A 369 13.34 -19.06 -7.28
C ALA A 369 14.57 -19.60 -8.00
N LYS A 370 15.65 -18.82 -8.08
CA LYS A 370 16.93 -19.27 -8.66
C LYS A 370 17.46 -20.52 -7.95
N LYS A 371 17.48 -20.52 -6.61
CA LYS A 371 17.94 -21.67 -5.83
C LYS A 371 17.03 -22.90 -5.99
N ALA A 372 15.72 -22.70 -6.08
CA ALA A 372 14.78 -23.78 -6.35
C ALA A 372 15.05 -24.42 -7.73
N CYS A 373 15.25 -23.61 -8.78
CA CYS A 373 15.60 -24.11 -10.11
C CYS A 373 16.96 -24.83 -10.13
N GLU A 374 17.98 -24.32 -9.44
CA GLU A 374 19.28 -24.98 -9.29
C GLU A 374 19.18 -26.36 -8.61
N LEU A 375 18.15 -26.55 -7.76
CA LEU A 375 17.84 -27.81 -7.10
C LEU A 375 16.85 -28.69 -7.88
N GLY A 376 16.43 -28.29 -9.09
CA GLY A 376 15.48 -29.02 -9.91
C GLY A 376 14.04 -29.01 -9.39
N LEU A 377 13.69 -28.03 -8.56
CA LEU A 377 12.33 -27.84 -8.04
C LEU A 377 11.50 -27.01 -9.03
N GLU A 378 10.27 -27.44 -9.27
CA GLU A 378 9.29 -26.73 -10.10
C GLU A 378 7.95 -26.63 -9.39
N ALA A 379 7.21 -25.54 -9.63
CA ALA A 379 5.84 -25.41 -9.15
C ALA A 379 4.90 -26.33 -9.94
N CYS A 380 3.89 -26.89 -9.29
CA CYS A 380 2.89 -27.70 -9.98
C CYS A 380 2.21 -26.90 -11.11
N SER A 381 1.99 -27.56 -12.25
CA SER A 381 1.52 -26.93 -13.49
C SER A 381 0.19 -26.20 -13.32
N PHE A 382 -0.74 -26.78 -12.54
CA PHE A 382 -2.08 -26.26 -12.29
C PHE A 382 -2.14 -25.05 -11.35
N ILE A 383 -1.06 -24.71 -10.64
CA ILE A 383 -1.05 -23.53 -9.76
C ILE A 383 -1.07 -22.28 -10.62
N MET A 384 -2.04 -21.38 -10.45
CA MET A 384 -1.97 -20.08 -11.09
C MET A 384 -0.87 -19.24 -10.40
N GLY A 385 0.26 -19.05 -11.10
CA GLY A 385 1.45 -18.38 -10.56
C GLY A 385 1.69 -17.07 -11.28
N GLU A 386 1.94 -15.99 -10.53
CA GLU A 386 2.15 -14.66 -11.11
C GLU A 386 3.05 -13.78 -10.24
N ALA A 387 3.82 -12.91 -10.91
CA ALA A 387 4.44 -11.75 -10.29
C ALA A 387 3.98 -10.50 -11.07
N MET A 388 3.14 -9.66 -10.45
CA MET A 388 2.75 -8.36 -10.98
C MET A 388 3.49 -7.27 -10.21
N GLY A 389 4.24 -6.45 -10.94
CA GLY A 389 4.97 -5.29 -10.43
C GLY A 389 4.63 -4.06 -11.26
#